data_AF-A0A7Z9H3V1-F1
#
_entry.id   AF-A0A7Z9H3V1-F1
#
_cell.length_a   1.000
_cell.length_b   1.000
_cell.length_c   1.000
_cell.angle_alpha   90.00
_cell.angle_beta   90.00
_cell.angle_gamma   90.00
#
_symmetry.space_group_name_H-M   'P 1'
#
loop_
_entity.id
_entity.type
_entity.pdbx_description
1 polymer ?
#
loop_
_entity_poly.entity_id
_entity_poly.type
_entity_poly.pdbx_seq_one_letter_code
_entity_poly.pdbx_strand_id
1 'polypeptide(L)'
;MQLFVIRGPGKGQHRSLGDDPISIGRDGTNEVVLDDHQVSRHHAVIQPMADGVWMLCDQESTNHTQLNGESIVRAVLREGDVITIGESQISIQASATPGSPIEVQVDPESLQRSLSIEGATSTVGKPLQEALFQVGLLADPSLSPTEFLRRALGIVSEGVPFDTWAWLEWLDGSEKGPTTVGEKVGRPVSSTELDPSRSLVARARKQRAGLISSQLGDAFAQSVVLRREQAVTAMAIPLLSRTGSDSVLYLERSASSVPFGAEDLSWVATIASQIAVDLENTRLYSQLHGAFEELNRSRDQLTESEKMAAIGRLASGFAHDLNNPLGSVLGFIDLAQRTIERSDGPIPEALTGHLEKARDAADFCRALSRNLLAFARRRPFGQSNHGEFDIRETIDSTLAVCAAAIRQSGCEIVVVVPDGLTLSGDPSTLQQVVMNLVVNAADAIAESEQEGGTIEVVVTTGSDGIHLEVSDDGPGMPGEVAERIFEPLFTTKAGSRGTGLGLFVVNRIIEEAGGAIEVETTPGVGTSFKLEIPDQLARLGSEEMDILSLPTSWPAGGGS
;
A
#
# COMPACT_ATOMS: atom_id res chain seq x y z
N MET A 1 33.21 -41.36 -26.68
CA MET A 1 31.73 -41.52 -26.77
C MET A 1 31.32 -42.70 -25.86
N GLN A 2 30.09 -42.72 -25.37
CA GLN A 2 29.55 -43.71 -24.44
C GLN A 2 28.20 -44.21 -24.95
N LEU A 3 27.92 -45.47 -24.66
CA LEU A 3 26.66 -46.14 -24.98
C LEU A 3 25.79 -46.23 -23.71
N PHE A 4 24.52 -45.86 -23.82
CA PHE A 4 23.55 -45.89 -22.71
C PHE A 4 22.26 -46.60 -23.10
N VAL A 5 21.86 -47.62 -22.34
CA VAL A 5 20.54 -48.26 -22.52
C VAL A 5 19.46 -47.36 -21.90
N ILE A 6 18.73 -46.62 -22.73
CA ILE A 6 17.74 -45.61 -22.34
C ILE A 6 16.32 -46.20 -22.16
N ARG A 7 16.03 -47.35 -22.77
CA ARG A 7 14.73 -48.06 -22.66
C ARG A 7 14.93 -49.57 -22.82
N GLY A 8 14.01 -50.38 -22.26
CA GLY A 8 13.98 -51.84 -22.38
C GLY A 8 14.77 -52.62 -21.31
N PRO A 9 14.82 -53.97 -21.40
CA PRO A 9 15.57 -54.81 -20.47
C PRO A 9 17.07 -54.48 -20.50
N GLY A 10 17.64 -54.15 -19.34
CA GLY A 10 19.00 -53.62 -19.22
C GLY A 10 19.12 -52.10 -19.13
N LYS A 11 17.98 -51.37 -19.03
CA LYS A 11 17.96 -49.92 -18.78
C LYS A 11 18.90 -49.50 -17.64
N GLY A 12 19.72 -48.49 -17.91
CA GLY A 12 20.73 -47.97 -16.97
C GLY A 12 22.13 -48.59 -17.10
N GLN A 13 22.27 -49.67 -17.89
CA GLN A 13 23.60 -50.11 -18.33
C GLN A 13 24.23 -49.04 -19.21
N HIS A 14 25.51 -48.76 -18.95
CA HIS A 14 26.30 -47.87 -19.76
C HIS A 14 27.69 -48.46 -19.96
N ARG A 15 28.29 -48.18 -21.12
CA ARG A 15 29.63 -48.66 -21.45
C ARG A 15 30.37 -47.61 -22.25
N SER A 16 31.59 -47.32 -21.83
CA SER A 16 32.50 -46.52 -22.63
C SER A 16 32.90 -47.32 -23.85
N LEU A 17 32.67 -46.73 -25.02
CA LEU A 17 33.12 -47.30 -26.27
C LEU A 17 34.63 -46.97 -26.37
N GLY A 18 35.45 -48.01 -26.37
CA GLY A 18 36.92 -47.95 -26.31
C GLY A 18 37.58 -48.54 -27.56
N ASP A 19 38.80 -49.07 -27.41
CA ASP A 19 39.56 -49.68 -28.52
C ASP A 19 39.15 -51.15 -28.81
N ASP A 20 38.32 -51.75 -27.95
CA ASP A 20 37.83 -53.12 -28.10
C ASP A 20 36.39 -53.16 -28.66
N PRO A 21 36.03 -54.18 -29.48
CA PRO A 21 34.67 -54.37 -29.96
C PRO A 21 33.68 -54.68 -28.83
N ILE A 22 32.50 -54.08 -28.89
CA ILE A 22 31.45 -54.22 -27.87
C ILE A 22 30.30 -55.05 -28.43
N SER A 23 30.10 -56.24 -27.86
CA SER A 23 29.03 -57.16 -28.26
C SER A 23 27.72 -56.86 -27.52
N ILE A 24 26.60 -56.90 -28.25
CA ILE A 24 25.25 -56.66 -27.74
C ILE A 24 24.39 -57.88 -28.04
N GLY A 25 23.72 -58.43 -27.02
CA GLY A 25 22.83 -59.59 -27.22
C GLY A 25 22.19 -60.09 -25.95
N ARG A 26 21.36 -61.12 -26.08
CA ARG A 26 20.67 -61.76 -24.95
C ARG A 26 21.55 -62.72 -24.16
N ASP A 27 22.60 -63.24 -24.77
CA ASP A 27 23.52 -64.16 -24.08
C ASP A 27 24.36 -63.41 -23.04
N GLY A 28 24.57 -64.03 -21.87
CA GLY A 28 25.32 -63.45 -20.76
C GLY A 28 26.82 -63.28 -21.06
N THR A 29 27.33 -63.84 -22.16
CA THR A 29 28.70 -63.60 -22.62
C THR A 29 28.87 -62.29 -23.38
N ASN A 30 27.79 -61.55 -23.68
CA ASN A 30 27.89 -60.26 -24.36
C ASN A 30 28.27 -59.14 -23.39
N GLU A 31 28.86 -58.09 -23.96
CA GLU A 31 29.29 -56.92 -23.20
C GLU A 31 28.13 -56.01 -22.76
N VAL A 32 27.06 -55.95 -23.56
CA VAL A 32 25.79 -55.34 -23.22
C VAL A 32 24.74 -56.44 -23.31
N VAL A 33 24.27 -56.87 -22.13
CA VAL A 33 23.31 -57.97 -22.03
C VAL A 33 21.90 -57.39 -21.97
N LEU A 34 21.09 -57.70 -22.98
CA LEU A 34 19.69 -57.29 -23.08
C LEU A 34 18.80 -58.50 -22.86
N ASP A 35 18.17 -58.60 -21.68
CA ASP A 35 17.29 -59.72 -21.32
C ASP A 35 15.92 -59.59 -21.98
N ASP A 36 15.88 -59.74 -23.30
CA ASP A 36 14.69 -59.62 -24.13
C ASP A 36 14.59 -60.83 -25.08
N HIS A 37 13.44 -61.49 -25.08
CA HIS A 37 13.14 -62.63 -25.94
C HIS A 37 13.18 -62.28 -27.44
N GLN A 38 12.97 -61.02 -27.80
CA GLN A 38 13.09 -60.49 -29.17
C GLN A 38 14.55 -60.23 -29.58
N VAL A 39 15.51 -60.31 -28.64
CA VAL A 39 16.93 -60.11 -28.91
C VAL A 39 17.62 -61.46 -29.13
N SER A 40 18.41 -61.54 -30.18
CA SER A 40 19.19 -62.73 -30.54
C SER A 40 20.33 -62.94 -29.53
N ARG A 41 20.80 -64.19 -29.38
CA ARG A 41 21.89 -64.51 -28.43
C ARG A 41 23.12 -63.64 -28.64
N HIS A 42 23.52 -63.43 -29.89
CA HIS A 42 24.42 -62.36 -30.32
C HIS A 42 23.66 -61.56 -31.37
N HIS A 43 23.35 -60.29 -31.10
CA HIS A 43 22.43 -59.51 -31.92
C HIS A 43 23.16 -58.45 -32.76
N ALA A 44 24.05 -57.68 -32.13
CA ALA A 44 24.83 -56.66 -32.80
C ALA A 44 26.22 -56.54 -32.19
N VAL A 45 27.15 -55.93 -32.91
CA VAL A 45 28.47 -55.58 -32.41
C VAL A 45 28.83 -54.16 -32.83
N ILE A 46 29.43 -53.40 -31.92
CA ILE A 46 30.03 -52.10 -32.21
C ILE A 46 31.53 -52.29 -32.32
N GLN A 47 32.09 -52.03 -33.51
CA GLN A 47 33.52 -52.21 -33.79
C GLN A 47 34.21 -50.86 -33.95
N PRO A 48 35.39 -50.67 -33.34
CA PRO A 48 36.21 -49.51 -33.62
C PRO A 48 36.85 -49.58 -35.01
N MET A 49 36.77 -48.48 -35.75
CA MET A 49 37.40 -48.27 -37.05
C MET A 49 38.56 -47.26 -36.93
N ALA A 50 39.30 -47.06 -38.02
CA ALA A 50 40.31 -46.01 -38.09
C ALA A 50 39.69 -44.62 -37.82
N ASP A 51 40.51 -43.70 -37.30
CA ASP A 51 40.16 -42.30 -37.03
C ASP A 51 39.08 -42.06 -35.96
N GLY A 52 38.92 -42.99 -35.00
CA GLY A 52 38.00 -42.83 -33.86
C GLY A 52 36.52 -42.97 -34.23
N VAL A 53 36.24 -43.52 -35.41
CA VAL A 53 34.89 -43.79 -35.91
C VAL A 53 34.45 -45.18 -35.44
N TRP A 54 33.18 -45.33 -35.08
CA TRP A 54 32.62 -46.63 -34.68
C TRP A 54 31.55 -47.12 -35.64
N MET A 55 31.58 -48.42 -35.91
CA MET A 55 30.65 -49.09 -36.80
C MET A 55 29.75 -50.03 -36.00
N LEU A 56 28.45 -49.81 -36.06
CA LEU A 56 27.46 -50.78 -35.60
C LEU A 56 27.17 -51.78 -36.70
N CYS A 57 27.31 -53.07 -36.41
CA CYS A 57 27.03 -54.17 -37.33
C CYS A 57 26.00 -55.12 -36.73
N ASP A 58 24.93 -55.40 -37.47
CA ASP A 58 23.97 -56.44 -37.13
C ASP A 58 24.59 -57.83 -37.37
N GLN A 59 24.43 -58.75 -36.43
CA GLN A 59 25.01 -60.11 -36.48
C GLN A 59 24.00 -61.14 -37.01
N GLU A 60 23.39 -60.84 -38.16
CA GLU A 60 22.31 -61.64 -38.77
C GLU A 60 21.16 -61.92 -37.78
N SER A 61 20.77 -60.86 -37.08
CA SER A 61 19.79 -60.99 -36.01
C SER A 61 18.38 -61.26 -36.54
N THR A 62 17.55 -61.92 -35.72
CA THR A 62 16.20 -62.32 -36.13
C THR A 62 15.25 -61.15 -36.33
N ASN A 63 15.44 -60.06 -35.57
CA ASN A 63 14.54 -58.89 -35.56
C ASN A 63 15.18 -57.61 -36.10
N HIS A 64 16.40 -57.71 -36.63
CA HIS A 64 17.20 -56.61 -37.17
C HIS A 64 17.54 -55.50 -36.16
N THR A 65 18.77 -55.01 -36.24
CA THR A 65 19.18 -53.80 -35.54
C THR A 65 18.67 -52.57 -36.28
N GLN A 66 18.13 -51.60 -35.55
CA GLN A 66 17.73 -50.31 -36.11
C GLN A 66 18.60 -49.17 -35.58
N LEU A 67 18.93 -48.20 -36.42
CA LEU A 67 19.59 -46.96 -36.05
C LEU A 67 18.68 -45.79 -36.44
N ASN A 68 18.31 -44.95 -35.48
CA ASN A 68 17.39 -43.82 -35.65
C ASN A 68 16.06 -44.20 -36.33
N GLY A 69 15.59 -45.43 -36.10
CA GLY A 69 14.33 -45.97 -36.65
C GLY A 69 14.47 -46.68 -38.00
N GLU A 70 15.65 -46.71 -38.61
CA GLU A 70 15.90 -47.44 -39.87
C GLU A 70 16.68 -48.74 -39.63
N SER A 71 16.26 -49.84 -40.25
CA SER A 71 16.99 -51.12 -40.14
C SER A 71 18.33 -51.06 -40.86
N ILE A 72 19.38 -51.52 -40.19
CA ILE A 72 20.77 -51.47 -40.70
C ILE A 72 21.40 -52.86 -40.70
N VAL A 73 22.24 -53.12 -41.70
CA VAL A 73 23.19 -54.25 -41.67
C VAL A 73 24.52 -53.79 -41.08
N ARG A 74 24.95 -52.58 -41.46
CA ARG A 74 26.09 -51.87 -40.91
C ARG A 74 25.86 -50.37 -41.02
N ALA A 75 26.21 -49.61 -39.99
CA ALA A 75 26.10 -48.16 -39.98
C ALA A 75 27.19 -47.54 -39.12
N VAL A 76 27.65 -46.36 -39.52
CA VAL A 76 28.59 -45.56 -38.73
C VAL A 76 27.83 -44.85 -37.62
N LEU A 77 28.27 -45.02 -36.38
CA LEU A 77 27.70 -44.36 -35.22
C LEU A 77 28.22 -42.93 -35.07
N ARG A 78 27.31 -42.02 -34.77
CA ARG A 78 27.55 -40.62 -34.44
C ARG A 78 26.99 -40.29 -33.07
N GLU A 79 27.46 -39.18 -32.52
CA GLU A 79 26.86 -38.63 -31.31
C GLU A 79 25.39 -38.26 -31.55
N GLY A 80 24.53 -38.62 -30.60
CA GLY A 80 23.09 -38.42 -30.67
C GLY A 80 22.32 -39.59 -31.28
N ASP A 81 23.00 -40.58 -31.87
CA ASP A 81 22.33 -41.71 -32.49
C ASP A 81 21.61 -42.60 -31.46
N VAL A 82 20.47 -43.14 -31.86
CA VAL A 82 19.67 -44.08 -31.08
C VAL A 82 19.58 -45.42 -31.78
N ILE A 83 20.17 -46.44 -31.17
CA ILE A 83 20.10 -47.84 -31.60
C ILE A 83 18.87 -48.47 -30.96
N THR A 84 18.03 -49.15 -31.75
CA THR A 84 16.90 -49.93 -31.25
C THR A 84 17.12 -51.41 -31.56
N ILE A 85 17.05 -52.25 -30.52
CA ILE A 85 17.25 -53.70 -30.57
C ILE A 85 16.17 -54.34 -29.69
N GLY A 86 15.22 -55.05 -30.30
CA GLY A 86 14.03 -55.55 -29.60
C GLY A 86 13.22 -54.39 -28.98
N GLU A 87 12.88 -54.50 -27.70
CA GLU A 87 12.23 -53.42 -26.93
C GLU A 87 13.23 -52.40 -26.35
N SER A 88 14.54 -52.64 -26.52
CA SER A 88 15.58 -51.80 -25.97
C SER A 88 15.99 -50.67 -26.90
N GLN A 89 16.07 -49.46 -26.35
CA GLN A 89 16.65 -48.31 -27.02
C GLN A 89 17.94 -47.91 -26.33
N ILE A 90 18.95 -47.60 -27.12
CA ILE A 90 20.31 -47.35 -26.68
C ILE A 90 20.80 -46.07 -27.35
N SER A 91 21.22 -45.07 -26.58
CA SER A 91 21.73 -43.80 -27.11
C SER A 91 23.26 -43.76 -27.10
N ILE A 92 23.82 -43.16 -28.15
CA ILE A 92 25.24 -42.87 -28.28
C ILE A 92 25.49 -41.40 -27.95
N GLN A 93 26.32 -41.13 -26.94
CA GLN A 93 26.66 -39.77 -26.53
C GLN A 93 28.17 -39.55 -26.61
N ALA A 94 28.67 -38.33 -26.88
CA ALA A 94 30.08 -38.08 -26.68
C ALA A 94 30.44 -38.24 -25.20
N SER A 95 31.60 -38.83 -24.94
CA SER A 95 32.19 -38.73 -23.61
C SER A 95 32.56 -37.27 -23.47
N ALA A 96 31.88 -36.55 -22.58
CA ALA A 96 32.04 -35.11 -22.43
C ALA A 96 33.53 -34.76 -22.31
N THR A 97 34.07 -34.14 -23.36
CA THR A 97 35.26 -33.30 -23.23
C THR A 97 34.72 -31.95 -22.79
N PRO A 98 35.30 -31.27 -21.78
CA PRO A 98 34.72 -30.06 -21.19
C PRO A 98 34.53 -28.96 -22.25
N GLY A 99 33.31 -28.85 -22.76
CA GLY A 99 32.88 -27.80 -23.69
C GLY A 99 32.52 -26.53 -22.92
N SER A 100 32.78 -25.38 -23.54
CA SER A 100 32.55 -24.06 -22.97
C SER A 100 31.10 -23.87 -22.48
N PRO A 101 30.89 -23.12 -21.37
CA PRO A 101 29.57 -22.90 -20.79
C PRO A 101 28.65 -22.17 -21.77
N ILE A 102 27.43 -22.66 -21.94
CA ILE A 102 26.34 -21.91 -22.55
C ILE A 102 25.85 -20.92 -21.48
N GLU A 103 26.30 -19.67 -21.55
CA GLU A 103 25.80 -18.57 -20.71
C GLU A 103 24.41 -18.14 -21.22
N VAL A 104 23.34 -18.57 -20.53
CA VAL A 104 22.03 -17.93 -20.67
C VAL A 104 22.04 -16.72 -19.74
N GLN A 105 22.39 -15.54 -20.28
CA GLN A 105 22.24 -14.28 -19.57
C GLN A 105 20.75 -13.97 -19.41
N VAL A 106 20.28 -13.98 -18.17
CA VAL A 106 18.93 -13.54 -17.83
C VAL A 106 18.98 -12.01 -17.68
N ASP A 107 18.77 -11.30 -18.78
CA ASP A 107 18.57 -9.84 -18.77
C ASP A 107 17.07 -9.53 -18.67
N PRO A 108 16.59 -8.88 -17.59
CA PRO A 108 15.19 -8.49 -17.43
C PRO A 108 14.66 -7.60 -18.57
N GLU A 109 15.49 -6.78 -19.23
CA GLU A 109 15.07 -5.95 -20.36
C GLU A 109 14.89 -6.75 -21.66
N SER A 110 15.69 -7.79 -21.86
CA SER A 110 15.63 -8.63 -23.05
C SER A 110 14.34 -9.45 -23.15
N LEU A 111 13.70 -9.82 -22.03
CA LEU A 111 12.39 -10.48 -21.99
C LEU A 111 11.24 -9.53 -22.40
N GLN A 112 11.26 -8.26 -21.95
CA GLN A 112 10.30 -7.24 -22.41
C GLN A 112 10.46 -6.89 -23.89
N ARG A 113 11.71 -6.84 -24.40
CA ARG A 113 11.95 -6.66 -25.85
C ARG A 113 11.54 -7.89 -26.66
N SER A 114 11.74 -9.11 -26.14
CA SER A 114 11.32 -10.35 -26.81
C SER A 114 9.80 -10.45 -26.95
N LEU A 115 9.04 -9.85 -26.03
CA LEU A 115 7.58 -9.74 -26.10
C LEU A 115 7.08 -8.59 -27.00
N SER A 116 7.98 -7.73 -27.51
CA SER A 116 7.62 -6.51 -28.26
C SER A 116 8.19 -6.43 -29.67
N ILE A 117 8.78 -7.51 -30.22
CA ILE A 117 9.27 -7.52 -31.60
C ILE A 117 8.19 -8.12 -32.52
N GLU A 118 7.47 -7.25 -33.22
CA GLU A 118 6.83 -7.57 -34.49
C GLU A 118 7.89 -8.20 -35.41
N GLY A 119 7.89 -9.53 -35.55
CA GLY A 119 8.67 -10.22 -36.58
C GLY A 119 9.53 -11.41 -36.16
N ALA A 120 9.58 -11.81 -34.88
CA ALA A 120 10.29 -13.02 -34.46
C ALA A 120 9.33 -14.11 -33.98
N THR A 121 8.65 -14.78 -34.91
CA THR A 121 8.03 -16.09 -34.64
C THR A 121 9.11 -17.14 -34.40
N SER A 122 9.54 -17.32 -33.15
CA SER A 122 10.13 -18.57 -32.69
C SER A 122 9.45 -19.01 -31.39
N THR A 123 8.24 -19.54 -31.57
CA THR A 123 7.58 -20.60 -30.77
C THR A 123 8.10 -20.83 -29.33
N VAL A 124 7.67 -19.98 -28.41
CA VAL A 124 7.45 -20.43 -27.02
C VAL A 124 6.36 -21.50 -27.09
N GLY A 125 6.65 -22.74 -26.70
CA GLY A 125 5.66 -23.83 -26.75
C GLY A 125 4.44 -23.48 -25.88
N LYS A 126 3.22 -23.83 -26.34
CA LYS A 126 1.96 -23.60 -25.59
C LYS A 126 2.02 -23.94 -24.10
N PRO A 127 2.70 -25.04 -23.66
CA PRO A 127 2.81 -25.37 -22.23
C PRO A 127 3.56 -24.32 -21.40
N LEU A 128 4.58 -23.66 -21.96
CA LEU A 128 5.34 -22.61 -21.26
C LEU A 128 4.53 -21.32 -21.15
N GLN A 129 3.75 -20.97 -22.19
CA GLN A 129 2.85 -19.81 -22.14
C GLN A 129 1.77 -19.97 -21.07
N GLU A 130 1.16 -21.15 -21.00
CA GLU A 130 0.16 -21.46 -19.97
C GLU A 130 0.76 -21.39 -18.57
N ALA A 131 1.94 -21.98 -18.35
CA ALA A 131 2.61 -21.92 -17.06
C ALA A 131 2.94 -20.48 -16.62
N LEU A 132 3.43 -19.64 -17.54
CA LEU A 132 3.69 -18.22 -17.27
C LEU A 132 2.40 -17.47 -16.88
N PHE A 133 1.30 -17.73 -17.59
CA PHE A 133 0.00 -17.13 -17.28
C PHE A 133 -0.52 -17.57 -15.90
N GLN A 134 -0.47 -18.87 -15.59
CA GLN A 134 -0.89 -19.41 -14.30
C GLN A 134 -0.06 -18.86 -13.14
N VAL A 135 1.25 -18.70 -13.31
CA VAL A 135 2.11 -18.07 -12.29
C VAL A 135 1.75 -16.60 -12.09
N GLY A 136 1.51 -15.85 -13.17
CA GLY A 136 1.06 -14.46 -13.06
C GLY A 136 -0.28 -14.29 -12.35
N LEU A 137 -1.20 -15.25 -12.46
CA LEU A 137 -2.47 -15.26 -11.74
C LEU A 137 -2.32 -15.51 -10.23
N LEU A 138 -1.17 -16.01 -9.77
CA LEU A 138 -0.89 -16.22 -8.35
C LEU A 138 -0.46 -14.94 -7.62
N ALA A 139 -0.25 -13.82 -8.33
CA ALA A 139 0.17 -12.55 -7.75
C ALA A 139 -0.95 -11.95 -6.88
N ASP A 140 -1.03 -12.40 -5.62
CA ASP A 140 -1.95 -11.91 -4.59
C ASP A 140 -1.15 -11.24 -3.46
N PRO A 141 -1.35 -9.94 -3.18
CA PRO A 141 -0.65 -9.22 -2.12
C PRO A 141 -0.81 -9.79 -0.71
N SER A 142 -1.84 -10.63 -0.49
CA SER A 142 -2.09 -11.27 0.81
C SER A 142 -1.29 -12.56 1.03
N LEU A 143 -0.68 -13.11 -0.03
CA LEU A 143 0.13 -14.32 0.07
C LEU A 143 1.53 -13.98 0.62
N SER A 144 2.00 -14.77 1.57
CA SER A 144 3.41 -14.68 1.99
C SER A 144 4.33 -15.07 0.83
N PRO A 145 5.55 -14.48 0.72
CA PRO A 145 6.53 -14.82 -0.32
C PRO A 145 6.79 -16.33 -0.47
N THR A 146 6.89 -17.04 0.66
CA THR A 146 7.09 -18.49 0.70
C THR A 146 5.90 -19.28 0.13
N GLU A 147 4.67 -18.85 0.43
CA GLU A 147 3.45 -19.51 -0.04
C GLU A 147 3.22 -19.26 -1.54
N PHE A 148 3.47 -18.03 -2.00
CA PHE A 148 3.49 -17.71 -3.43
C PHE A 148 4.47 -18.63 -4.18
N LEU A 149 5.72 -18.72 -3.69
CA LEU A 149 6.75 -19.54 -4.31
C LEU A 149 6.36 -21.03 -4.34
N ARG A 150 5.82 -21.56 -3.25
CA ARG A 150 5.31 -22.95 -3.19
C ARG A 150 4.28 -23.22 -4.29
N ARG A 151 3.30 -22.33 -4.48
CA ARG A 151 2.26 -22.50 -5.50
C ARG A 151 2.82 -22.37 -6.92
N ALA A 152 3.70 -21.39 -7.14
CA ALA A 152 4.36 -21.21 -8.42
C ALA A 152 5.21 -22.43 -8.80
N LEU A 153 5.94 -23.00 -7.84
CA LEU A 153 6.72 -24.22 -8.05
C LEU A 153 5.85 -25.45 -8.30
N GLY A 154 4.63 -25.50 -7.78
CA GLY A 154 3.63 -26.49 -8.17
C GLY A 154 3.39 -26.49 -9.69
N ILE A 155 3.19 -25.32 -10.29
CA ILE A 155 3.03 -25.15 -11.75
C ILE A 155 4.31 -25.53 -12.49
N VAL A 156 5.47 -25.09 -11.99
CA VAL A 156 6.78 -25.43 -12.60
C VAL A 156 6.98 -26.95 -12.65
N SER A 157 6.58 -27.66 -11.60
CA SER A 157 6.76 -29.12 -11.49
C SER A 157 5.96 -29.93 -12.52
N GLU A 158 4.88 -29.36 -13.08
CA GLU A 158 4.10 -30.00 -14.15
C GLU A 158 4.87 -30.02 -15.49
N GLY A 159 5.63 -28.96 -15.77
CA GLY A 159 6.45 -28.86 -16.98
C GLY A 159 7.83 -29.51 -16.82
N VAL A 160 8.48 -29.25 -15.68
CA VAL A 160 9.82 -29.75 -15.36
C VAL A 160 9.74 -30.42 -13.98
N PRO A 161 9.56 -31.75 -13.92
CA PRO A 161 9.43 -32.45 -12.65
C PRO A 161 10.69 -32.31 -11.78
N PHE A 162 10.55 -32.23 -10.46
CA PHE A 162 11.65 -32.25 -9.50
C PHE A 162 11.16 -32.82 -8.17
N ASP A 163 12.08 -33.38 -7.40
CA ASP A 163 11.78 -34.02 -6.11
C ASP A 163 11.98 -33.07 -4.94
N THR A 164 12.94 -32.15 -5.03
CA THR A 164 13.27 -31.20 -3.98
C THR A 164 13.37 -29.80 -4.57
N TRP A 165 12.89 -28.80 -3.82
CA TRP A 165 13.17 -27.40 -4.11
C TRP A 165 13.62 -26.67 -2.85
N ALA A 166 14.51 -25.70 -3.01
CA ALA A 166 14.95 -24.80 -1.95
C ALA A 166 15.08 -23.38 -2.49
N TRP A 167 14.61 -22.41 -1.71
CA TRP A 167 14.80 -20.99 -1.93
C TRP A 167 15.79 -20.46 -0.92
N LEU A 168 16.88 -19.89 -1.42
CA LEU A 168 17.96 -19.31 -0.64
C LEU A 168 17.94 -17.79 -0.84
N GLU A 169 17.57 -17.06 0.20
CA GLU A 169 17.49 -15.60 0.17
C GLU A 169 18.57 -14.97 1.04
N TRP A 170 19.34 -14.03 0.48
CA TRP A 170 20.26 -13.17 1.24
C TRP A 170 19.59 -11.83 1.51
N LEU A 171 19.18 -11.62 2.76
CA LEU A 171 18.67 -10.33 3.22
C LEU A 171 19.83 -9.34 3.39
N ASP A 172 19.63 -8.09 2.98
CA ASP A 172 20.63 -7.03 3.03
C ASP A 172 21.36 -6.95 4.38
N GLY A 173 22.69 -7.01 4.34
CA GLY A 173 23.56 -6.86 5.53
C GLY A 173 23.77 -8.12 6.38
N SER A 174 23.24 -9.28 5.99
CA SER A 174 23.45 -10.54 6.71
C SER A 174 24.84 -11.18 6.41
N GLU A 175 25.77 -11.11 7.37
CA GLU A 175 26.98 -11.96 7.37
C GLU A 175 26.68 -13.45 7.66
N LYS A 176 25.43 -13.79 8.03
CA LYS A 176 25.03 -15.12 8.54
C LYS A 176 24.68 -16.15 7.47
N GLY A 177 24.85 -15.84 6.18
CA GLY A 177 24.45 -16.72 5.07
C GLY A 177 22.96 -16.60 4.72
N PRO A 178 22.47 -17.40 3.75
CA PRO A 178 21.10 -17.29 3.26
C PRO A 178 20.09 -17.86 4.25
N THR A 179 18.93 -17.22 4.33
CA THR A 179 17.72 -17.90 4.85
C THR A 179 17.30 -18.94 3.82
N THR A 180 17.10 -20.19 4.26
CA THR A 180 16.74 -21.30 3.36
C THR A 180 15.39 -21.87 3.74
N VAL A 181 14.48 -21.91 2.77
CA VAL A 181 13.16 -22.55 2.90
C VAL A 181 12.97 -23.50 1.72
N GLY A 182 12.33 -24.65 1.92
CA GLY A 182 12.15 -25.61 0.83
C GLY A 182 11.35 -26.83 1.21
N GLU A 183 11.13 -27.69 0.23
CA GLU A 183 10.40 -28.94 0.37
C GLU A 183 11.15 -30.08 -0.31
N LYS A 184 10.95 -31.28 0.22
CA LYS A 184 11.50 -32.52 -0.31
C LYS A 184 10.38 -33.53 -0.43
N VAL A 185 10.12 -34.01 -1.64
CA VAL A 185 9.01 -34.93 -1.97
C VAL A 185 7.67 -34.38 -1.45
N GLY A 186 7.41 -33.10 -1.73
CA GLY A 186 6.16 -32.41 -1.36
C GLY A 186 5.95 -32.14 0.13
N ARG A 187 6.95 -32.36 1.00
CA ARG A 187 6.88 -32.00 2.42
C ARG A 187 7.86 -30.87 2.79
N PRO A 188 7.45 -29.88 3.61
CA PRO A 188 8.37 -28.91 4.19
C PRO A 188 9.45 -29.60 5.03
N VAL A 189 10.70 -29.20 4.84
CA VAL A 189 11.86 -29.77 5.52
C VAL A 189 12.76 -28.67 6.06
N SER A 190 13.56 -28.99 7.08
CA SER A 190 14.47 -28.01 7.69
C SER A 190 15.64 -27.67 6.77
N SER A 191 16.26 -26.51 6.98
CA SER A 191 17.45 -26.08 6.22
C SER A 191 18.60 -27.08 6.27
N THR A 192 18.76 -27.81 7.39
CA THR A 192 19.76 -28.87 7.55
C THR A 192 19.43 -30.14 6.76
N GLU A 193 18.17 -30.37 6.41
CA GLU A 193 17.74 -31.54 5.62
C GLU A 193 17.78 -31.26 4.10
N LEU A 194 17.63 -29.99 3.68
CA LEU A 194 17.72 -29.58 2.27
C LEU A 194 19.14 -29.61 1.71
N ASP A 195 20.15 -29.28 2.52
CA ASP A 195 21.60 -29.29 2.22
C ASP A 195 22.00 -28.98 0.73
N PRO A 196 21.60 -27.82 0.17
CA PRO A 196 21.85 -27.49 -1.23
C PRO A 196 23.34 -27.31 -1.54
N SER A 197 23.74 -27.60 -2.79
CA SER A 197 25.13 -27.48 -3.24
C SER A 197 25.66 -26.04 -3.17
N ARG A 198 26.50 -25.76 -2.16
CA ARG A 198 27.10 -24.44 -1.94
C ARG A 198 27.86 -23.92 -3.15
N SER A 199 28.59 -24.79 -3.85
CA SER A 199 29.39 -24.43 -5.02
C SER A 199 28.52 -24.03 -6.22
N LEU A 200 27.45 -24.81 -6.48
CA LEU A 200 26.52 -24.53 -7.57
C LEU A 200 25.75 -23.23 -7.31
N VAL A 201 25.22 -23.07 -6.08
CA VAL A 201 24.51 -21.85 -5.66
C VAL A 201 25.40 -20.62 -5.69
N ALA A 202 26.62 -20.70 -5.13
CA ALA A 202 27.55 -19.56 -5.11
C ALA A 202 27.95 -19.13 -6.53
N ARG A 203 28.12 -20.09 -7.44
CA ARG A 203 28.46 -19.80 -8.84
C ARG A 203 27.28 -19.21 -9.61
N ALA A 204 26.08 -19.76 -9.46
CA ALA A 204 24.87 -19.24 -10.09
C ALA A 204 24.61 -17.78 -9.65
N ARG A 205 24.80 -17.50 -8.36
CA ARG A 205 24.72 -16.14 -7.81
C ARG A 205 25.81 -15.22 -8.37
N LYS A 206 27.08 -15.66 -8.37
CA LYS A 206 28.20 -14.85 -8.86
C LYS A 206 28.09 -14.54 -10.36
N GLN A 207 27.62 -15.50 -11.16
CA GLN A 207 27.48 -15.35 -12.60
C GLN A 207 26.13 -14.73 -13.01
N ARG A 208 25.17 -14.61 -12.08
CA ARG A 208 23.78 -14.17 -12.34
C ARG A 208 23.13 -14.94 -13.50
N ALA A 209 23.44 -16.24 -13.59
CA ALA A 209 22.94 -17.14 -14.62
C ALA A 209 22.50 -18.47 -14.01
N GLY A 210 21.49 -19.09 -14.61
CA GLY A 210 21.06 -20.43 -14.21
C GLY A 210 22.11 -21.48 -14.59
N LEU A 211 22.33 -22.47 -13.72
CA LEU A 211 23.35 -23.51 -13.88
C LEU A 211 22.79 -24.89 -13.53
N ILE A 212 23.27 -25.91 -14.23
CA ILE A 212 23.01 -27.33 -13.91
C ILE A 212 24.30 -28.01 -13.45
N SER A 213 24.18 -28.98 -12.56
CA SER A 213 25.31 -29.78 -12.05
C SER A 213 26.14 -30.46 -13.16
N SER A 214 25.53 -30.85 -14.29
CA SER A 214 26.22 -31.48 -15.44
C SER A 214 27.12 -30.52 -16.23
N GLN A 215 26.91 -29.21 -16.11
CA GLN A 215 27.72 -28.18 -16.77
C GLN A 215 28.94 -27.77 -15.91
N LEU A 216 29.07 -28.30 -14.70
CA LEU A 216 30.20 -28.09 -13.81
C LEU A 216 31.17 -29.27 -13.95
N GLY A 217 32.41 -29.02 -14.37
CA GLY A 217 33.40 -30.08 -14.64
C GLY A 217 33.68 -31.07 -13.48
N ASP A 218 34.49 -32.09 -13.74
CA ASP A 218 34.64 -33.32 -12.91
C ASP A 218 34.85 -33.11 -11.40
N ALA A 219 35.64 -32.11 -10.99
CA ALA A 219 35.89 -31.81 -9.58
C ALA A 219 34.65 -31.28 -8.83
N PHE A 220 33.69 -30.67 -9.54
CA PHE A 220 32.43 -30.15 -9.00
C PHE A 220 31.31 -31.18 -9.08
N ALA A 221 31.26 -31.97 -10.15
CA ALA A 221 30.38 -33.13 -10.28
C ALA A 221 30.58 -34.07 -9.09
N GLN A 222 31.84 -34.32 -8.68
CA GLN A 222 32.16 -35.08 -7.47
C GLN A 222 31.51 -34.50 -6.20
N SER A 223 31.41 -33.19 -6.00
CA SER A 223 30.82 -32.60 -4.77
C SER A 223 29.29 -32.76 -4.65
N VAL A 224 28.58 -32.83 -5.79
CA VAL A 224 27.12 -33.07 -5.85
C VAL A 224 26.81 -34.57 -5.91
N VAL A 225 27.70 -35.35 -6.55
CA VAL A 225 27.58 -36.80 -6.72
C VAL A 225 28.09 -37.60 -5.50
N LEU A 226 28.94 -37.03 -4.62
CA LEU A 226 29.53 -37.75 -3.47
C LEU A 226 28.67 -37.78 -2.19
N ARG A 227 27.44 -37.26 -2.19
CA ARG A 227 26.59 -37.32 -0.98
C ARG A 227 25.73 -38.59 -0.96
N ARG A 228 26.31 -39.64 -0.38
CA ARG A 228 25.69 -40.91 0.06
C ARG A 228 24.75 -41.58 -0.98
N GLU A 229 25.33 -42.48 -1.78
CA GLU A 229 24.67 -43.60 -2.48
C GLU A 229 23.52 -43.30 -3.47
N GLN A 230 23.16 -42.04 -3.72
CA GLN A 230 22.16 -41.67 -4.74
C GLN A 230 22.66 -40.46 -5.55
N ALA A 231 23.01 -40.66 -6.83
CA ALA A 231 23.45 -39.57 -7.71
C ALA A 231 22.32 -38.55 -7.97
N VAL A 232 22.34 -37.38 -7.33
CA VAL A 232 21.32 -36.34 -7.53
C VAL A 232 21.76 -35.38 -8.64
N THR A 233 20.82 -35.00 -9.51
CA THR A 233 20.98 -33.95 -10.53
C THR A 233 20.35 -32.67 -9.99
N ALA A 234 21.09 -31.55 -10.03
CA ALA A 234 20.65 -30.30 -9.42
C ALA A 234 20.74 -29.11 -10.39
N MET A 235 19.84 -28.15 -10.19
CA MET A 235 19.79 -26.89 -10.93
C MET A 235 19.72 -25.72 -9.93
N ALA A 236 20.45 -24.64 -10.20
CA ALA A 236 20.38 -23.40 -9.44
C ALA A 236 20.09 -22.23 -10.37
N ILE A 237 19.05 -21.45 -10.05
CA ILE A 237 18.58 -20.33 -10.85
C ILE A 237 18.52 -19.10 -9.95
N PRO A 238 19.24 -18.02 -10.29
CA PRO A 238 19.10 -16.77 -9.55
C PRO A 238 17.76 -16.10 -9.85
N LEU A 239 17.04 -15.69 -8.82
CA LEU A 239 15.85 -14.85 -8.92
C LEU A 239 16.31 -13.40 -8.81
N LEU A 240 16.49 -12.74 -9.96
CA LEU A 240 17.05 -11.41 -10.04
C LEU A 240 15.95 -10.36 -9.87
N SER A 241 15.97 -9.63 -8.75
CA SER A 241 15.13 -8.43 -8.56
C SER A 241 15.90 -7.15 -8.93
N ARG A 242 15.17 -6.12 -9.39
CA ARG A 242 15.70 -4.77 -9.64
C ARG A 242 16.18 -4.07 -8.37
N THR A 243 15.66 -4.46 -7.20
CA THR A 243 15.96 -3.82 -5.90
C THR A 243 17.14 -4.43 -5.17
N GLY A 244 17.75 -5.49 -5.72
CA GLY A 244 18.99 -6.08 -5.18
C GLY A 244 18.81 -7.29 -4.28
N SER A 245 17.59 -7.81 -4.10
CA SER A 245 17.36 -9.09 -3.41
C SER A 245 18.05 -10.24 -4.15
N ASP A 246 19.25 -10.62 -3.70
CA ASP A 246 19.98 -11.77 -4.22
C ASP A 246 19.35 -13.03 -3.64
N SER A 247 18.55 -13.73 -4.44
CA SER A 247 18.06 -15.06 -4.07
C SER A 247 18.26 -16.09 -5.17
N VAL A 248 18.32 -17.36 -4.77
CA VAL A 248 18.54 -18.49 -5.67
C VAL A 248 17.46 -19.52 -5.41
N LEU A 249 16.79 -19.92 -6.48
CA LEU A 249 15.95 -21.11 -6.53
C LEU A 249 16.83 -22.32 -6.87
N TYR A 250 16.75 -23.36 -6.07
CA TYR A 250 17.53 -24.58 -6.21
C TYR A 250 16.58 -25.76 -6.34
N LEU A 251 16.77 -26.60 -7.36
CA LEU A 251 15.93 -27.75 -7.68
C LEU A 251 16.77 -29.01 -7.75
N GLU A 252 16.24 -30.13 -7.28
CA GLU A 252 16.89 -31.44 -7.36
C GLU A 252 15.98 -32.53 -7.93
N ARG A 253 16.60 -33.45 -8.65
CA ARG A 253 16.03 -34.71 -9.12
C ARG A 253 16.83 -35.88 -8.57
N SER A 254 16.14 -36.93 -8.16
CA SER A 254 16.72 -38.19 -7.68
C SER A 254 17.48 -38.93 -8.78
N ALA A 255 18.37 -39.83 -8.38
CA ALA A 255 19.23 -40.62 -9.28
C ALA A 255 18.50 -41.51 -10.29
N SER A 256 17.26 -41.86 -10.00
CA SER A 256 16.39 -42.64 -10.88
C SER A 256 15.76 -41.81 -12.00
N SER A 257 15.91 -40.49 -11.97
CA SER A 257 15.28 -39.54 -12.88
C SER A 257 16.25 -39.06 -13.97
N VAL A 258 15.71 -38.59 -15.09
CA VAL A 258 16.52 -38.01 -16.18
C VAL A 258 17.24 -36.75 -15.67
N PRO A 259 18.57 -36.65 -15.85
CA PRO A 259 19.34 -35.45 -15.50
C PRO A 259 18.74 -34.18 -16.11
N PHE A 260 18.85 -33.05 -15.40
CA PHE A 260 18.41 -31.78 -15.97
C PHE A 260 19.19 -31.46 -17.26
N GLY A 261 18.45 -31.13 -18.31
CA GLY A 261 18.99 -30.73 -19.61
C GLY A 261 18.96 -29.22 -19.85
N ALA A 262 19.56 -28.76 -20.94
CA ALA A 262 19.55 -27.34 -21.32
C ALA A 262 18.12 -26.81 -21.57
N GLU A 263 17.20 -27.63 -22.07
CA GLU A 263 15.80 -27.27 -22.27
C GLU A 263 15.07 -27.08 -20.93
N ASP A 264 15.30 -27.96 -19.94
CA ASP A 264 14.78 -27.80 -18.58
C ASP A 264 15.24 -26.46 -17.98
N LEU A 265 16.54 -26.15 -18.13
CA LEU A 265 17.11 -24.90 -17.62
C LEU A 265 16.47 -23.68 -18.26
N SER A 266 16.31 -23.68 -19.59
CA SER A 266 15.67 -22.57 -20.32
C SER A 266 14.21 -22.39 -19.90
N TRP A 267 13.48 -23.48 -19.71
CA TRP A 267 12.07 -23.45 -19.32
C TRP A 267 11.89 -22.89 -17.91
N VAL A 268 12.62 -23.43 -16.93
CA VAL A 268 12.53 -22.98 -15.53
C VAL A 268 13.09 -21.56 -15.38
N ALA A 269 14.19 -21.21 -16.05
CA ALA A 269 14.76 -19.85 -15.97
C ALA A 269 13.79 -18.76 -16.48
N THR A 270 12.98 -19.09 -17.49
CA THR A 270 11.95 -18.17 -18.02
C THR A 270 10.88 -17.89 -16.97
N ILE A 271 10.32 -18.94 -16.36
CA ILE A 271 9.29 -18.78 -15.32
C ILE A 271 9.89 -18.17 -14.04
N ALA A 272 11.14 -18.52 -13.70
CA ALA A 272 11.84 -17.97 -12.55
C ALA A 272 11.99 -16.44 -12.64
N SER A 273 12.11 -15.89 -13.85
CA SER A 273 12.12 -14.44 -14.06
C SER A 273 10.76 -13.81 -13.72
N GLN A 274 9.65 -14.45 -14.11
CA GLN A 274 8.30 -14.00 -13.73
C GLN A 274 8.08 -14.11 -12.21
N ILE A 275 8.47 -15.24 -11.61
CA ILE A 275 8.43 -15.45 -10.15
C ILE A 275 9.20 -14.34 -9.43
N ALA A 276 10.39 -13.96 -9.92
CA ALA A 276 11.20 -12.91 -9.31
C ALA A 276 10.47 -11.55 -9.30
N VAL A 277 9.77 -11.20 -10.40
CA VAL A 277 8.99 -9.96 -10.50
C VAL A 277 7.80 -9.97 -9.54
N ASP A 278 7.04 -11.07 -9.51
CA ASP A 278 5.83 -11.16 -8.68
C ASP A 278 6.14 -11.24 -7.18
N LEU A 279 7.27 -11.87 -6.82
CA LEU A 279 7.79 -11.89 -5.46
C LEU A 279 8.17 -10.47 -4.99
N GLU A 280 8.82 -9.69 -5.86
CA GLU A 280 9.17 -8.30 -5.59
C GLU A 280 7.91 -7.44 -5.42
N ASN A 281 6.94 -7.59 -6.33
CA ASN A 281 5.67 -6.87 -6.25
C ASN A 281 4.96 -7.15 -4.92
N THR A 282 4.85 -8.41 -4.51
CA THR A 282 4.24 -8.81 -3.24
C THR A 282 4.94 -8.14 -2.04
N ARG A 283 6.27 -8.06 -2.07
CA ARG A 283 7.07 -7.39 -1.03
C ARG A 283 6.83 -5.88 -1.01
N LEU A 284 6.84 -5.23 -2.18
CA LEU A 284 6.59 -3.80 -2.32
C LEU A 284 5.17 -3.42 -1.84
N TYR A 285 4.16 -4.21 -2.21
CA TYR A 285 2.80 -4.00 -1.71
C TYR A 285 2.71 -4.12 -0.19
N SER A 286 3.37 -5.12 0.40
CA SER A 286 3.42 -5.28 1.85
C SER A 286 4.10 -4.10 2.56
N GLN A 287 5.21 -3.61 2.00
CA GLN A 287 5.91 -2.43 2.53
C GLN A 287 5.07 -1.15 2.42
N LEU A 288 4.42 -0.94 1.27
CA LEU A 288 3.53 0.19 1.06
C LEU A 288 2.37 0.18 2.05
N HIS A 289 1.76 -0.98 2.26
CA HIS A 289 0.66 -1.12 3.21
C HIS A 289 1.11 -0.81 4.65
N GLY A 290 2.26 -1.35 5.08
CA GLY A 290 2.83 -1.05 6.40
C GLY A 290 3.15 0.43 6.60
N ALA A 291 3.75 1.07 5.59
CA ALA A 291 4.04 2.51 5.62
C ALA A 291 2.76 3.36 5.70
N PHE A 292 1.70 2.96 4.98
CA PHE A 292 0.41 3.62 5.04
C PHE A 292 -0.25 3.51 6.42
N GLU A 293 -0.19 2.33 7.05
CA GLU A 293 -0.68 2.15 8.42
C GLU A 293 0.10 3.00 9.44
N GLU A 294 1.43 3.06 9.31
CA GLU A 294 2.28 3.87 10.18
C GLU A 294 2.01 5.38 10.00
N LEU A 295 1.85 5.83 8.75
CA LEU A 295 1.46 7.20 8.44
C LEU A 295 0.10 7.55 9.07
N ASN A 296 -0.91 6.68 8.94
CA ASN A 296 -2.21 6.89 9.55
C ASN A 296 -2.12 6.96 11.08
N ARG A 297 -1.38 6.06 11.71
CA ARG A 297 -1.14 6.12 13.17
C ARG A 297 -0.46 7.41 13.59
N SER A 298 0.56 7.85 12.85
CA SER A 298 1.27 9.10 13.13
C SER A 298 0.36 10.32 12.95
N ARG A 299 -0.48 10.33 11.91
CA ARG A 299 -1.50 11.36 11.68
C ARG A 299 -2.52 11.41 12.82
N ASP A 300 -2.99 10.26 13.27
CA ASP A 300 -3.94 10.17 14.39
C ASP A 300 -3.32 10.69 15.68
N GLN A 301 -2.06 10.32 15.96
CA GLN A 301 -1.29 10.84 17.09
C GLN A 301 -1.07 12.36 16.99
N LEU A 302 -0.77 12.88 15.80
CA LEU A 302 -0.60 14.32 15.58
C LEU A 302 -1.92 15.05 15.84
N THR A 303 -3.03 14.52 15.32
CA THR A 303 -4.38 15.05 15.55
C THR A 303 -4.72 15.04 17.04
N GLU A 304 -4.38 13.98 17.76
CA GLU A 304 -4.60 13.88 19.21
C GLU A 304 -3.70 14.86 19.99
N SER A 305 -2.44 15.02 19.59
CA SER A 305 -1.50 15.98 20.15
C SER A 305 -1.94 17.42 19.92
N GLU A 306 -2.42 17.75 18.71
CA GLU A 306 -2.99 19.05 18.38
C GLU A 306 -4.26 19.34 19.18
N LYS A 307 -5.13 18.34 19.36
CA LYS A 307 -6.29 18.43 20.27
C LYS A 307 -5.84 18.70 21.70
N MET A 308 -4.85 17.96 22.21
CA MET A 308 -4.34 18.15 23.57
C MET A 308 -3.65 19.50 23.75
N ALA A 309 -2.94 19.98 22.73
CA ALA A 309 -2.31 21.29 22.74
C ALA A 309 -3.35 22.43 22.67
N ALA A 310 -4.41 22.27 21.87
CA ALA A 310 -5.54 23.19 21.85
C ALA A 310 -6.29 23.19 23.18
N ILE A 311 -6.58 22.01 23.76
CA ILE A 311 -7.16 21.86 25.09
C ILE A 311 -6.26 22.50 26.16
N GLY A 312 -4.94 22.32 26.08
CA GLY A 312 -3.98 22.89 27.03
C GLY A 312 -3.88 24.42 26.96
N ARG A 313 -3.82 24.99 25.75
CA ARG A 313 -3.85 26.44 25.53
C ARG A 313 -5.15 27.06 26.03
N LEU A 314 -6.28 26.39 25.76
CA LEU A 314 -7.59 26.82 26.22
C LEU A 314 -7.72 26.66 27.75
N ALA A 315 -7.33 25.54 28.34
CA ALA A 315 -7.42 25.33 29.78
C ALA A 315 -6.63 26.37 30.59
N SER A 316 -5.44 26.78 30.13
CA SER A 316 -4.63 27.78 30.82
C SER A 316 -5.18 29.21 30.70
N GLY A 317 -5.69 29.61 29.53
CA GLY A 317 -6.34 30.93 29.34
C GLY A 317 -7.71 31.01 30.01
N PHE A 318 -8.47 29.93 29.93
CA PHE A 318 -9.84 29.85 30.43
C PHE A 318 -9.93 29.70 31.95
N ALA A 319 -8.95 29.04 32.59
CA ALA A 319 -8.86 29.01 34.04
C ALA A 319 -8.63 30.42 34.62
N HIS A 320 -7.81 31.23 33.96
CA HIS A 320 -7.61 32.62 34.31
C HIS A 320 -8.92 33.42 34.15
N ASP A 321 -9.64 33.21 33.05
CA ASP A 321 -10.87 33.93 32.74
C ASP A 321 -12.09 33.47 33.55
N LEU A 322 -12.08 32.26 34.11
CA LEU A 322 -13.04 31.79 35.12
C LEU A 322 -12.71 32.31 36.52
N ASN A 323 -11.44 32.42 36.88
CA ASN A 323 -11.03 32.90 38.20
C ASN A 323 -11.41 34.37 38.43
N ASN A 324 -11.39 35.20 37.37
CA ASN A 324 -11.76 36.62 37.44
C ASN A 324 -13.22 36.90 37.87
N PRO A 325 -14.26 36.36 37.21
CA PRO A 325 -15.65 36.52 37.63
C PRO A 325 -15.93 35.82 38.96
N LEU A 326 -15.29 34.66 39.25
CA LEU A 326 -15.41 34.00 40.54
C LEU A 326 -14.87 34.88 41.68
N GLY A 327 -13.77 35.58 41.44
CA GLY A 327 -13.27 36.62 42.35
C GLY A 327 -14.29 37.75 42.57
N SER A 328 -15.01 38.14 41.51
CA SER A 328 -16.08 39.14 41.61
C SER A 328 -17.29 38.64 42.41
N VAL A 329 -17.72 37.37 42.21
CA VAL A 329 -18.77 36.73 43.02
C VAL A 329 -18.40 36.78 44.50
N LEU A 330 -17.19 36.33 44.84
CA LEU A 330 -16.71 36.32 46.22
C LEU A 330 -16.61 37.73 46.80
N GLY A 331 -16.15 38.72 46.02
CA GLY A 331 -16.07 40.11 46.44
C GLY A 331 -17.44 40.73 46.76
N PHE A 332 -18.45 40.48 45.93
CA PHE A 332 -19.82 40.98 46.18
C PHE A 332 -20.49 40.26 47.37
N ILE A 333 -20.19 38.98 47.59
CA ILE A 333 -20.64 38.27 48.79
C ILE A 333 -20.00 38.87 50.05
N ASP A 334 -18.70 39.16 50.05
CA ASP A 334 -18.01 39.81 51.19
C ASP A 334 -18.58 41.22 51.46
N LEU A 335 -18.85 42.00 50.42
CA LEU A 335 -19.53 43.30 50.55
C LEU A 335 -20.96 43.17 51.11
N ALA A 336 -21.71 42.17 50.68
CA ALA A 336 -23.03 41.85 51.23
C ALA A 336 -22.94 41.49 52.72
N GLN A 337 -21.99 40.63 53.12
CA GLN A 337 -21.76 40.25 54.51
C GLN A 337 -21.41 41.47 55.39
N ARG A 338 -20.45 42.30 54.96
CA ARG A 338 -20.08 43.53 55.69
C ARG A 338 -21.22 44.52 55.80
N THR A 339 -22.12 44.56 54.82
CA THR A 339 -23.32 45.41 54.84
C THR A 339 -24.31 44.92 55.90
N ILE A 340 -24.45 43.60 56.07
CA ILE A 340 -25.27 42.99 57.12
C ILE A 340 -24.65 43.26 58.51
N GLU A 341 -23.35 43.02 58.68
CA GLU A 341 -22.64 43.18 59.96
C GLU A 341 -22.67 44.61 60.51
N ARG A 342 -22.75 45.61 59.63
CA ARG A 342 -22.77 47.04 60.00
C ARG A 342 -24.19 47.59 60.20
N SER A 343 -25.23 46.79 59.99
CA SER A 343 -26.61 47.23 60.09
C SER A 343 -27.23 46.85 61.43
N ASP A 344 -27.51 47.84 62.28
CA ASP A 344 -28.28 47.67 63.54
C ASP A 344 -29.81 47.84 63.34
N GLY A 345 -30.28 47.81 62.08
CA GLY A 345 -31.66 48.07 61.68
C GLY A 345 -32.12 47.27 60.44
N PRO A 346 -33.26 47.61 59.82
CA PRO A 346 -33.84 46.85 58.70
C PRO A 346 -32.89 46.74 57.51
N ILE A 347 -33.08 45.69 56.71
CA ILE A 347 -32.17 45.26 55.63
C ILE A 347 -31.82 46.45 54.71
N PRO A 348 -30.52 46.82 54.60
CA PRO A 348 -30.09 47.90 53.72
C PRO A 348 -30.36 47.56 52.25
N GLU A 349 -30.88 48.52 51.48
CA GLU A 349 -31.18 48.39 50.05
C GLU A 349 -29.93 48.00 49.23
N ALA A 350 -28.75 48.41 49.68
CA ALA A 350 -27.45 48.05 49.11
C ALA A 350 -27.14 46.54 49.18
N LEU A 351 -27.75 45.79 50.12
CA LEU A 351 -27.58 44.34 50.23
C LEU A 351 -28.13 43.63 48.99
N THR A 352 -29.33 44.04 48.55
CA THR A 352 -29.98 43.49 47.37
C THR A 352 -29.11 43.70 46.13
N GLY A 353 -28.57 44.91 45.96
CA GLY A 353 -27.68 45.22 44.84
C GLY A 353 -26.34 44.45 44.83
N HIS A 354 -25.77 44.12 46.00
CA HIS A 354 -24.58 43.26 46.08
C HIS A 354 -24.91 41.81 45.72
N LEU A 355 -26.04 41.28 46.21
CA LEU A 355 -26.46 39.91 45.91
C LEU A 355 -26.87 39.71 44.45
N GLU A 356 -27.49 40.71 43.82
CA GLU A 356 -27.79 40.70 42.38
C GLU A 356 -26.51 40.65 41.54
N LYS A 357 -25.52 41.50 41.85
CA LYS A 357 -24.22 41.48 41.15
C LYS A 357 -23.45 40.17 41.35
N ALA A 358 -23.52 39.57 42.53
CA ALA A 358 -22.94 38.25 42.78
C ALA A 358 -23.64 37.16 41.95
N ARG A 359 -24.97 37.24 41.82
CA ARG A 359 -25.75 36.32 41.00
C ARG A 359 -25.44 36.44 39.52
N ASP A 360 -25.32 37.66 39.00
CA ASP A 360 -24.95 37.92 37.60
C ASP A 360 -23.57 37.34 37.27
N ALA A 361 -22.58 37.54 38.15
CA ALA A 361 -21.24 36.98 37.98
C ALA A 361 -21.20 35.43 38.12
N ALA A 362 -22.11 34.83 38.89
CA ALA A 362 -22.23 33.37 38.98
C ALA A 362 -22.93 32.78 37.75
N ASP A 363 -23.97 33.44 37.24
CA ASP A 363 -24.66 33.07 36.01
C ASP A 363 -23.72 33.18 34.80
N PHE A 364 -22.82 34.17 34.80
CA PHE A 364 -21.69 34.29 33.87
C PHE A 364 -20.78 33.06 33.86
N CYS A 365 -20.31 32.62 35.04
CA CYS A 365 -19.46 31.43 35.14
C CYS A 365 -20.16 30.17 34.61
N ARG A 366 -21.48 30.07 34.83
CA ARG A 366 -22.30 28.95 34.34
C ARG A 366 -22.47 28.97 32.81
N ALA A 367 -22.63 30.14 32.20
CA ALA A 367 -22.69 30.28 30.74
C ALA A 367 -21.33 29.95 30.09
N LEU A 368 -20.24 30.46 30.67
CA LEU A 368 -18.87 30.21 30.19
C LEU A 368 -18.52 28.72 30.20
N SER A 369 -18.87 28.00 31.28
CA SER A 369 -18.67 26.54 31.37
C SER A 369 -19.49 25.73 30.35
N ARG A 370 -20.74 26.13 30.08
CA ARG A 370 -21.59 25.46 29.08
C ARG A 370 -21.07 25.63 27.65
N ASN A 371 -20.56 26.82 27.33
CA ASN A 371 -19.98 27.11 26.02
C ASN A 371 -18.65 26.35 25.80
N LEU A 372 -17.84 26.17 26.85
CA LEU A 372 -16.63 25.34 26.79
C LEU A 372 -16.95 23.87 26.47
N LEU A 373 -18.00 23.33 27.10
CA LEU A 373 -18.48 21.96 26.85
C LEU A 373 -19.09 21.79 25.45
N ALA A 374 -19.64 22.86 24.86
CA ALA A 374 -20.12 22.87 23.47
C ALA A 374 -18.95 22.98 22.48
N PHE A 375 -17.91 23.75 22.80
CA PHE A 375 -16.70 23.93 21.98
C PHE A 375 -15.86 22.65 21.92
N ALA A 376 -15.69 21.94 23.05
CA ALA A 376 -14.94 20.69 23.12
C ALA A 376 -15.55 19.53 22.29
N ARG A 377 -16.76 19.71 21.74
CA ARG A 377 -17.47 18.70 20.94
C ARG A 377 -17.42 18.94 19.42
N ARG A 378 -16.79 20.01 18.92
CA ARG A 378 -16.96 20.45 17.51
C ARG A 378 -15.77 20.22 16.60
N ARG A 379 -16.07 20.10 15.30
CA ARG A 379 -15.14 20.08 14.16
C ARG A 379 -15.47 21.25 13.21
N PRO A 380 -14.47 21.96 12.66
CA PRO A 380 -14.68 23.05 11.70
C PRO A 380 -15.35 22.62 10.39
N PHE A 381 -15.80 23.60 9.59
CA PHE A 381 -16.18 23.40 8.18
C PHE A 381 -15.05 22.64 7.43
N GLY A 382 -15.42 21.70 6.56
CA GLY A 382 -14.47 20.91 5.76
C GLY A 382 -13.69 19.77 6.47
N GLN A 383 -13.75 19.62 7.81
CA GLN A 383 -12.99 18.57 8.53
C GLN A 383 -13.82 17.39 9.05
N SER A 384 -15.09 17.29 8.66
CA SER A 384 -16.01 16.24 9.08
C SER A 384 -16.27 15.23 7.94
N ASN A 385 -16.31 13.93 8.28
CA ASN A 385 -16.78 12.85 7.38
C ASN A 385 -18.29 12.97 7.05
N HIS A 386 -18.92 14.13 7.25
CA HIS A 386 -20.38 14.31 7.14
C HIS A 386 -20.86 14.65 5.72
N GLY A 387 -19.95 14.76 4.74
CA GLY A 387 -20.32 15.06 3.36
C GLY A 387 -20.77 16.51 3.16
N GLU A 388 -21.39 16.76 2.01
CA GLU A 388 -22.04 18.03 1.69
C GLU A 388 -23.42 18.11 2.34
N PHE A 389 -23.80 19.29 2.84
CA PHE A 389 -25.15 19.58 3.35
C PHE A 389 -25.77 20.77 2.62
N ASP A 390 -27.10 20.80 2.54
CA ASP A 390 -27.86 21.87 1.89
C ASP A 390 -27.93 23.12 2.78
N ILE A 391 -27.52 24.27 2.24
CA ILE A 391 -27.48 25.54 2.95
C ILE A 391 -28.90 26.03 3.28
N ARG A 392 -29.83 25.92 2.34
CA ARG A 392 -31.22 26.38 2.51
C ARG A 392 -31.93 25.58 3.59
N GLU A 393 -31.83 24.26 3.59
CA GLU A 393 -32.43 23.40 4.63
C GLU A 393 -31.86 23.74 6.02
N THR A 394 -30.56 24.03 6.08
CA THR A 394 -29.87 24.39 7.33
C THR A 394 -30.32 25.75 7.87
N ILE A 395 -30.49 26.75 6.98
CA ILE A 395 -31.02 28.06 7.36
C ILE A 395 -32.48 27.93 7.80
N ASP A 396 -33.33 27.27 7.01
CA ASP A 396 -34.77 27.14 7.31
C ASP A 396 -35.00 26.42 8.66
N SER A 397 -34.25 25.36 8.95
CA SER A 397 -34.32 24.66 10.23
C SER A 397 -33.83 25.52 11.41
N THR A 398 -32.81 26.36 11.20
CA THR A 398 -32.33 27.31 12.21
C THR A 398 -33.38 28.38 12.51
N LEU A 399 -33.98 28.95 11.48
CA LEU A 399 -35.01 29.98 11.63
C LEU A 399 -36.26 29.44 12.33
N ALA A 400 -36.61 28.18 12.12
CA ALA A 400 -37.67 27.52 12.88
C ALA A 400 -37.39 27.49 14.40
N VAL A 401 -36.12 27.31 14.80
CA VAL A 401 -35.68 27.39 16.20
C VAL A 401 -35.73 28.83 16.73
N CYS A 402 -35.34 29.81 15.92
CA CYS A 402 -35.36 31.23 16.27
C CYS A 402 -36.76 31.88 16.22
N ALA A 403 -37.77 31.18 15.69
CA ALA A 403 -39.09 31.74 15.40
C ALA A 403 -39.78 32.38 16.63
N ALA A 404 -39.51 31.90 17.84
CA ALA A 404 -40.06 32.49 19.06
C ALA A 404 -39.44 33.86 19.38
N ALA A 405 -38.13 34.04 19.15
CA ALA A 405 -37.43 35.31 19.35
C ALA A 405 -37.86 36.33 18.28
N ILE A 406 -37.89 35.92 17.01
CA ILE A 406 -38.33 36.74 15.87
C ILE A 406 -39.78 37.24 16.07
N ARG A 407 -40.69 36.37 16.55
CA ARG A 407 -42.07 36.78 16.85
C ARG A 407 -42.17 37.75 18.03
N GLN A 408 -41.29 37.64 19.02
CA GLN A 408 -41.29 38.52 20.19
C GLN A 408 -40.75 39.91 19.88
N SER A 409 -39.78 40.02 18.95
CA SER A 409 -39.26 41.30 18.47
C SER A 409 -40.21 42.03 17.52
N GLY A 410 -41.19 41.33 16.95
CA GLY A 410 -42.13 41.91 15.99
C GLY A 410 -41.50 42.19 14.62
N CYS A 411 -40.37 41.57 14.31
CA CYS A 411 -39.71 41.72 13.01
C CYS A 411 -40.19 40.68 11.98
N GLU A 412 -40.15 41.07 10.71
CA GLU A 412 -40.30 40.17 9.58
C GLU A 412 -38.94 39.59 9.18
N ILE A 413 -38.93 38.38 8.63
CA ILE A 413 -37.71 37.73 8.16
C ILE A 413 -37.82 37.40 6.68
N VAL A 414 -36.82 37.82 5.92
CA VAL A 414 -36.71 37.60 4.47
C VAL A 414 -35.49 36.72 4.22
N VAL A 415 -35.66 35.65 3.45
CA VAL A 415 -34.61 34.65 3.19
C VAL A 415 -34.42 34.48 1.70
N VAL A 416 -33.24 34.89 1.20
CA VAL A 416 -32.86 34.79 -0.20
C VAL A 416 -31.67 33.85 -0.33
N VAL A 417 -31.95 32.59 -0.64
CA VAL A 417 -30.95 31.55 -0.84
C VAL A 417 -31.23 30.85 -2.17
N PRO A 418 -30.29 30.86 -3.13
CA PRO A 418 -30.39 30.09 -4.38
C PRO A 418 -30.58 28.60 -4.13
N ASP A 419 -31.35 27.95 -5.00
CA ASP A 419 -31.63 26.52 -4.87
C ASP A 419 -30.39 25.67 -5.16
N GLY A 420 -30.19 24.61 -4.37
CA GLY A 420 -29.15 23.60 -4.59
C GLY A 420 -27.73 24.01 -4.18
N LEU A 421 -27.58 25.06 -3.38
CA LEU A 421 -26.28 25.39 -2.78
C LEU A 421 -25.94 24.46 -1.62
N THR A 422 -24.77 23.84 -1.69
CA THR A 422 -24.24 22.96 -0.66
C THR A 422 -22.95 23.50 -0.06
N LEU A 423 -22.68 23.10 1.19
CA LEU A 423 -21.41 23.34 1.87
C LEU A 423 -20.87 22.02 2.43
N SER A 424 -19.55 21.85 2.38
CA SER A 424 -18.88 20.70 2.99
C SER A 424 -18.65 20.93 4.49
N GLY A 425 -19.19 20.05 5.35
CA GLY A 425 -18.93 20.13 6.79
C GLY A 425 -20.04 19.63 7.69
N ASP A 426 -20.03 20.12 8.94
CA ASP A 426 -21.09 19.89 9.91
C ASP A 426 -22.12 21.03 9.83
N PRO A 427 -23.39 20.76 9.50
CA PRO A 427 -24.43 21.78 9.40
C PRO A 427 -24.61 22.56 10.71
N SER A 428 -24.32 21.96 11.87
CA SER A 428 -24.47 22.62 13.17
C SER A 428 -23.58 23.86 13.36
N THR A 429 -22.49 23.95 12.60
CA THR A 429 -21.61 25.12 12.58
C THR A 429 -22.28 26.30 11.88
N LEU A 430 -22.90 26.07 10.71
CA LEU A 430 -23.68 27.09 10.01
C LEU A 430 -24.92 27.48 10.83
N GLN A 431 -25.63 26.51 11.41
CA GLN A 431 -26.77 26.78 12.29
C GLN A 431 -26.40 27.74 13.42
N GLN A 432 -25.23 27.55 14.04
CA GLN A 432 -24.77 28.42 15.12
C GLN A 432 -24.46 29.84 14.64
N VAL A 433 -23.83 29.99 13.47
CA VAL A 433 -23.54 31.31 12.89
C VAL A 433 -24.84 32.06 12.64
N VAL A 434 -25.77 31.43 11.91
CA VAL A 434 -27.08 32.01 11.57
C VAL A 434 -27.88 32.33 12.83
N MET A 435 -27.93 31.40 13.79
CA MET A 435 -28.65 31.62 15.06
C MET A 435 -28.10 32.82 15.83
N ASN A 436 -26.78 32.96 15.95
CA ASN A 436 -26.17 34.07 16.68
C ASN A 436 -26.46 35.42 16.02
N LEU A 437 -26.37 35.51 14.68
CA LEU A 437 -26.62 36.75 13.96
C LEU A 437 -28.11 37.13 14.00
N VAL A 438 -29.00 36.18 13.71
CA VAL A 438 -30.46 36.42 13.69
C VAL A 438 -30.99 36.77 15.07
N VAL A 439 -30.54 36.10 16.14
CA VAL A 439 -30.95 36.43 17.51
C VAL A 439 -30.42 37.80 17.92
N ASN A 440 -29.18 38.15 17.54
CA ASN A 440 -28.64 39.48 17.82
C ASN A 440 -29.45 40.58 17.12
N ALA A 441 -29.81 40.39 15.85
CA ALA A 441 -30.66 41.31 15.09
C ALA A 441 -32.06 41.45 15.72
N ALA A 442 -32.72 40.33 16.04
CA ALA A 442 -34.05 40.32 16.65
C ALA A 442 -34.05 41.04 18.02
N ASP A 443 -33.06 40.77 18.86
CA ASP A 443 -32.91 41.44 20.15
C ASP A 443 -32.66 42.94 19.98
N ALA A 444 -31.82 43.35 19.01
CA ALA A 444 -31.53 44.76 18.76
C ALA A 444 -32.77 45.54 18.32
N ILE A 445 -33.61 44.94 17.46
CA ILE A 445 -34.90 45.51 17.05
C ILE A 445 -35.84 45.59 18.26
N ALA A 446 -35.97 44.51 19.04
CA ALA A 446 -36.88 44.44 20.19
C ALA A 446 -36.55 45.46 21.29
N GLU A 447 -35.26 45.77 21.50
CA GLU A 447 -34.80 46.74 22.50
C GLU A 447 -34.83 48.19 21.99
N SER A 448 -35.11 48.40 20.70
CA SER A 448 -35.27 49.73 20.13
C SER A 448 -36.69 50.29 20.35
N GLU A 449 -36.85 51.61 20.28
CA GLU A 449 -38.18 52.26 20.31
C GLU A 449 -38.93 52.13 18.95
N GLN A 450 -38.37 51.36 18.01
CA GLN A 450 -38.92 51.18 16.67
C GLN A 450 -40.06 50.15 16.68
N GLU A 451 -41.20 50.47 16.08
CA GLU A 451 -42.29 49.52 15.89
C GLU A 451 -41.98 48.62 14.69
N GLY A 452 -41.50 47.40 14.99
CA GLY A 452 -41.18 46.38 13.99
C GLY A 452 -39.81 46.58 13.33
N GLY A 453 -39.52 45.74 12.35
CA GLY A 453 -38.26 45.73 11.60
C GLY A 453 -38.17 44.53 10.67
N THR A 454 -37.09 44.42 9.93
CA THR A 454 -36.83 43.41 8.93
C THR A 454 -35.44 42.84 9.15
N ILE A 455 -35.35 41.51 9.20
CA ILE A 455 -34.09 40.77 9.15
C ILE A 455 -34.00 40.11 7.78
N GLU A 456 -32.95 40.38 7.03
CA GLU A 456 -32.69 39.76 5.74
C GLU A 456 -31.51 38.79 5.86
N VAL A 457 -31.70 37.55 5.39
CA VAL A 457 -30.65 36.53 5.28
C VAL A 457 -30.46 36.22 3.81
N VAL A 458 -29.34 36.68 3.25
CA VAL A 458 -29.01 36.52 1.84
C VAL A 458 -27.80 35.61 1.71
N VAL A 459 -27.88 34.61 0.84
CA VAL A 459 -26.75 33.78 0.46
C VAL A 459 -26.49 33.94 -1.01
N THR A 460 -25.25 34.25 -1.37
CA THR A 460 -24.80 34.30 -2.76
C THR A 460 -23.54 33.43 -2.93
N THR A 461 -23.22 33.11 -4.18
CA THR A 461 -22.01 32.39 -4.55
C THR A 461 -21.12 33.30 -5.39
N GLY A 462 -19.82 33.29 -5.10
CA GLY A 462 -18.80 34.03 -5.82
C GLY A 462 -17.66 33.12 -6.29
N SER A 463 -16.65 33.69 -6.94
CA SER A 463 -15.43 32.97 -7.35
C SER A 463 -14.64 32.38 -6.18
N ASP A 464 -14.78 32.99 -5.00
CA ASP A 464 -13.96 32.70 -3.82
C ASP A 464 -14.70 31.91 -2.74
N GLY A 465 -15.98 31.55 -2.96
CA GLY A 465 -16.77 30.71 -2.07
C GLY A 465 -18.25 31.13 -1.94
N ILE A 466 -18.81 30.87 -0.76
CA ILE A 466 -20.16 31.27 -0.36
C ILE A 466 -20.08 32.58 0.41
N HIS A 467 -20.96 33.52 0.08
CA HIS A 467 -21.14 34.77 0.82
C HIS A 467 -22.48 34.73 1.53
N LEU A 468 -22.45 34.80 2.86
CA LEU A 468 -23.63 34.91 3.71
C LEU A 468 -23.73 36.34 4.25
N GLU A 469 -24.81 37.03 3.94
CA GLU A 469 -25.13 38.34 4.48
C GLU A 469 -26.35 38.24 5.39
N VAL A 470 -26.22 38.79 6.60
CA VAL A 470 -27.33 38.95 7.55
C VAL A 470 -27.46 40.42 7.90
N SER A 471 -28.56 41.03 7.47
CA SER A 471 -28.84 42.45 7.64
C SER A 471 -30.08 42.67 8.50
N ASP A 472 -30.07 43.72 9.32
CA ASP A 472 -31.21 44.22 10.08
C ASP A 472 -31.38 45.73 9.88
N ASP A 473 -32.62 46.20 9.96
CA ASP A 473 -33.01 47.62 9.95
C ASP A 473 -33.21 48.17 11.39
N GLY A 474 -32.50 47.58 12.36
CA GLY A 474 -32.57 47.96 13.76
C GLY A 474 -31.84 49.27 14.07
N PRO A 475 -31.55 49.53 15.36
CA PRO A 475 -30.99 50.82 15.80
C PRO A 475 -29.55 51.06 15.33
N GLY A 476 -28.88 50.06 14.75
CA GLY A 476 -27.46 50.11 14.42
C GLY A 476 -26.57 50.36 15.63
N MET A 477 -25.29 50.57 15.37
CA MET A 477 -24.25 50.74 16.38
C MET A 477 -23.33 51.94 16.05
N PRO A 478 -22.91 52.73 17.06
CA PRO A 478 -21.83 53.71 16.92
C PRO A 478 -20.49 53.05 16.55
N GLY A 479 -19.61 53.77 15.85
CA GLY A 479 -18.30 53.23 15.43
C GLY A 479 -17.45 52.67 16.56
N GLU A 480 -17.45 53.32 17.74
CA GLU A 480 -16.74 52.85 18.93
C GLU A 480 -17.25 51.50 19.45
N VAL A 481 -18.53 51.20 19.25
CA VAL A 481 -19.14 49.91 19.59
C VAL A 481 -18.77 48.88 18.52
N ALA A 482 -18.88 49.26 17.24
CA ALA A 482 -18.59 48.41 16.08
C ALA A 482 -17.17 47.82 16.12
N GLU A 483 -16.16 48.60 16.54
CA GLU A 483 -14.77 48.13 16.68
C GLU A 483 -14.59 47.02 17.71
N ARG A 484 -15.53 46.92 18.68
CA ARG A 484 -15.41 46.07 19.86
C ARG A 484 -16.39 44.90 19.87
N ILE A 485 -17.31 44.81 18.90
CA ILE A 485 -18.36 43.77 18.89
C ILE A 485 -17.83 42.35 18.80
N PHE A 486 -16.62 42.17 18.27
CA PHE A 486 -15.94 40.88 18.19
C PHE A 486 -15.06 40.60 19.41
N GLU A 487 -14.91 41.56 20.34
CA GLU A 487 -14.24 41.32 21.61
C GLU A 487 -15.07 40.34 22.46
N PRO A 488 -14.45 39.31 23.05
CA PRO A 488 -15.17 38.40 23.92
C PRO A 488 -15.77 39.16 25.10
N LEU A 489 -17.04 38.88 25.42
CA LEU A 489 -17.80 39.44 26.55
C LEU A 489 -18.25 40.89 26.38
N PHE A 490 -17.93 41.53 25.26
CA PHE A 490 -18.47 42.85 24.97
C PHE A 490 -19.97 42.75 24.66
N THR A 491 -20.79 43.50 25.40
CA THR A 491 -22.25 43.55 25.21
C THR A 491 -22.76 44.93 25.59
N THR A 492 -23.70 45.46 24.81
CA THR A 492 -24.43 46.69 25.09
C THR A 492 -25.75 46.43 25.82
N LYS A 493 -26.16 45.16 25.96
CA LYS A 493 -27.40 44.72 26.63
C LYS A 493 -27.25 44.74 28.15
N ALA A 494 -28.30 45.16 28.87
CA ALA A 494 -28.29 45.26 30.33
C ALA A 494 -28.54 43.90 31.03
N GLY A 495 -27.73 43.58 32.06
CA GLY A 495 -27.92 42.43 32.95
C GLY A 495 -27.65 41.06 32.31
N SER A 496 -28.41 40.04 32.70
CA SER A 496 -28.23 38.62 32.31
C SER A 496 -28.70 38.26 30.88
N ARG A 497 -29.10 39.25 30.07
CA ARG A 497 -29.67 39.03 28.72
C ARG A 497 -28.64 38.95 27.59
N GLY A 498 -27.46 39.54 27.75
CA GLY A 498 -26.39 39.50 26.73
C GLY A 498 -25.14 38.81 27.25
N THR A 499 -24.76 37.67 26.67
CA THR A 499 -23.52 36.96 27.07
C THR A 499 -22.26 37.58 26.48
N GLY A 500 -22.38 38.45 25.47
CA GLY A 500 -21.25 39.04 24.73
C GLY A 500 -20.37 38.03 23.98
N LEU A 501 -20.85 36.80 23.79
CA LEU A 501 -20.09 35.72 23.18
C LEU A 501 -20.56 35.36 21.77
N GLY A 502 -21.76 35.76 21.36
CA GLY A 502 -22.34 35.38 20.06
C GLY A 502 -21.46 35.78 18.88
N LEU A 503 -21.11 37.06 18.78
CA LEU A 503 -20.32 37.60 17.67
C LEU A 503 -18.85 37.16 17.73
N PHE A 504 -18.27 37.02 18.92
CA PHE A 504 -16.93 36.44 19.08
C PHE A 504 -16.87 35.00 18.52
N VAL A 505 -17.90 34.19 18.80
CA VAL A 505 -17.98 32.82 18.28
C VAL A 505 -18.17 32.80 16.77
N VAL A 506 -18.99 33.69 16.22
CA VAL A 506 -19.16 33.82 14.75
C VAL A 506 -17.82 34.15 14.10
N ASN A 507 -17.09 35.16 14.60
CA ASN A 507 -15.80 35.55 14.04
C ASN A 507 -14.80 34.37 14.04
N ARG A 508 -14.70 33.64 15.16
CA ARG A 508 -13.81 32.47 15.24
C ARG A 508 -14.18 31.36 14.26
N ILE A 509 -15.47 31.06 14.13
CA ILE A 509 -15.94 30.04 13.18
C ILE A 509 -15.52 30.39 11.74
N ILE A 510 -15.62 31.67 11.36
CA ILE A 510 -15.31 32.13 10.01
C ILE A 510 -13.79 32.22 9.79
N GLU A 511 -13.03 32.73 10.75
CA GLU A 511 -11.56 32.72 10.72
C GLU A 511 -11.01 31.27 10.60
N GLU A 512 -11.56 30.31 11.35
CA GLU A 512 -11.16 28.89 11.29
C GLU A 512 -11.51 28.23 9.94
N ALA A 513 -12.56 28.72 9.27
CA ALA A 513 -12.91 28.30 7.91
C ALA A 513 -11.99 28.93 6.84
N GLY A 514 -11.05 29.81 7.23
CA GLY A 514 -10.21 30.57 6.31
C GLY A 514 -10.94 31.73 5.62
N GLY A 515 -12.10 32.11 6.16
CA GLY A 515 -12.95 33.18 5.65
C GLY A 515 -12.71 34.52 6.34
N ALA A 516 -13.56 35.49 6.01
CA ALA A 516 -13.56 36.83 6.59
C ALA A 516 -14.97 37.25 7.01
N ILE A 517 -15.07 38.09 8.03
CA ILE A 517 -16.31 38.75 8.43
C ILE A 517 -16.13 40.27 8.37
N GLU A 518 -17.04 40.94 7.69
CA GLU A 518 -17.15 42.38 7.64
C GLU A 518 -18.47 42.83 8.27
N VAL A 519 -18.44 44.02 8.89
CA VAL A 519 -19.63 44.62 9.50
C VAL A 519 -19.80 46.04 8.98
N GLU A 520 -20.99 46.32 8.48
CA GLU A 520 -21.43 47.65 8.07
C GLU A 520 -22.58 48.07 8.99
N THR A 521 -22.42 49.16 9.75
CA THR A 521 -23.44 49.61 10.70
C THR A 521 -23.53 51.12 10.68
N THR A 522 -24.76 51.64 10.70
CA THR A 522 -25.03 53.08 10.86
C THR A 522 -26.09 53.28 11.94
N PRO A 523 -25.84 54.12 12.97
CA PRO A 523 -26.84 54.43 13.99
C PRO A 523 -28.16 54.93 13.38
N GLY A 524 -29.27 54.33 13.79
CA GLY A 524 -30.62 54.62 13.33
C GLY A 524 -30.97 54.09 11.94
N VAL A 525 -30.10 53.29 11.31
CA VAL A 525 -30.34 52.70 9.98
C VAL A 525 -30.34 51.18 10.03
N GLY A 526 -29.40 50.57 10.78
CA GLY A 526 -29.28 49.12 10.86
C GLY A 526 -27.84 48.60 10.87
N THR A 527 -27.72 47.29 10.79
CA THR A 527 -26.43 46.56 10.73
C THR A 527 -26.47 45.50 9.65
N SER A 528 -25.39 45.33 8.90
CA SER A 528 -25.18 44.20 7.99
C SER A 528 -23.87 43.49 8.33
N PHE A 529 -23.95 42.17 8.51
CA PHE A 529 -22.79 41.28 8.66
C PHE A 529 -22.58 40.51 7.36
N LYS A 530 -21.42 40.67 6.74
CA LYS A 530 -21.04 39.99 5.49
C LYS A 530 -19.97 38.95 5.81
N LEU A 531 -20.27 37.69 5.57
CA LEU A 531 -19.41 36.55 5.89
C LEU A 531 -18.97 35.88 4.60
N GLU A 532 -17.66 35.77 4.41
CA GLU A 532 -17.05 35.00 3.32
C GLU A 532 -16.67 33.62 3.83
N ILE A 533 -17.20 32.57 3.21
CA ILE A 533 -16.93 31.17 3.56
C ILE A 533 -16.30 30.52 2.32
N PRO A 534 -14.97 30.28 2.32
CA PRO A 534 -14.31 29.64 1.20
C PRO A 534 -14.88 28.23 0.99
N ASP A 535 -15.37 27.97 -0.21
CA ASP A 535 -15.75 26.61 -0.58
C ASP A 535 -14.47 25.87 -1.01
N GLN A 536 -14.11 24.80 -0.30
CA GLN A 536 -12.96 23.98 -0.67
C GLN A 536 -13.15 23.29 -2.04
N LEU A 537 -14.35 23.34 -2.64
CA LEU A 537 -14.63 22.92 -4.00
C LEU A 537 -14.36 23.97 -5.09
N ALA A 538 -14.15 25.25 -4.77
CA ALA A 538 -13.79 26.28 -5.76
C ALA A 538 -12.28 26.31 -6.11
N ARG A 539 -11.43 25.55 -5.41
CA ARG A 539 -9.97 25.48 -5.64
C ARG A 539 -9.43 24.18 -6.26
N LEU A 540 -10.29 23.23 -6.62
CA LEU A 540 -9.87 21.98 -7.28
C LEU A 540 -10.55 21.81 -8.65
N GLY A 541 -10.56 22.90 -9.43
CA GLY A 541 -11.33 23.00 -10.66
C GLY A 541 -10.63 23.65 -11.85
N SER A 542 -9.30 23.71 -11.91
CA SER A 542 -8.52 23.83 -13.16
C SER A 542 -7.03 24.07 -12.88
N GLU A 543 -6.21 23.27 -13.55
CA GLU A 543 -4.73 23.31 -13.65
C GLU A 543 -3.94 22.52 -12.59
N GLU A 544 -3.09 21.65 -13.12
CA GLU A 544 -2.13 20.77 -12.44
C GLU A 544 -1.32 21.55 -11.39
N MET A 545 -1.41 21.15 -10.13
CA MET A 545 -0.38 21.52 -9.15
C MET A 545 0.85 20.64 -9.38
N ASP A 546 1.83 21.22 -10.07
CA ASP A 546 3.21 20.76 -10.10
C ASP A 546 3.79 20.90 -8.68
N ILE A 547 3.95 19.77 -7.99
CA ILE A 547 4.54 19.71 -6.65
C ILE A 547 6.06 19.83 -6.84
N LEU A 548 6.58 21.05 -7.02
CA LEU A 548 7.97 21.47 -6.72
C LEU A 548 8.24 22.91 -7.21
N SER A 549 7.87 23.91 -6.42
CA SER A 549 8.57 25.21 -6.46
C SER A 549 8.51 25.90 -5.09
N LEU A 550 9.45 25.54 -4.23
CA LEU A 550 9.78 26.34 -3.06
C LEU A 550 10.40 27.67 -3.53
N PRO A 551 10.00 28.83 -2.96
CA PRO A 551 10.68 30.09 -3.23
C PRO A 551 12.10 30.04 -2.66
N THR A 552 13.12 30.24 -3.51
CA THR A 552 14.53 30.11 -3.14
C THR A 552 15.16 31.32 -2.46
N SER A 553 14.42 32.39 -2.11
CA SER A 553 15.02 33.50 -1.37
C SER A 553 14.03 34.54 -0.84
N TRP A 554 14.19 34.95 0.43
CA TRP A 554 13.92 36.31 0.95
C TRP A 554 14.54 36.45 2.36
N PRO A 555 14.96 37.63 2.90
CA PRO A 555 15.18 38.98 2.36
C PRO A 555 16.66 39.37 2.25
N ALA A 556 16.94 40.41 1.48
CA ALA A 556 18.17 41.19 1.57
C ALA A 556 18.27 41.89 2.93
N GLY A 557 19.32 41.58 3.69
CA GLY A 557 19.76 42.35 4.84
C GLY A 557 21.01 43.16 4.52
N GLY A 558 20.85 44.49 4.48
CA GLY A 558 21.91 45.44 4.84
C GLY A 558 22.74 46.04 3.69
N GLY A 559 22.74 47.36 3.64
CA GLY A 559 23.94 48.12 3.25
C GLY A 559 23.74 49.20 2.20
N SER A 560 23.64 50.43 2.70
CA SER A 560 23.82 51.76 2.05
C SER A 560 22.79 52.25 1.04
#